data_AF-A0A444U8N4-F1
#
_entry.id   AF-A0A444U8N4-F1
#
_cell.length_a   1.000
_cell.length_b   1.000
_cell.length_c   1.000
_cell.angle_alpha   90.00
_cell.angle_beta   90.00
_cell.angle_gamma   90.00
#
_symmetry.space_group_name_H-M   'P 1'
#
loop_
_entity.id
_entity.type
_entity.pdbx_description
1 polymer ?
#
loop_
_entity_poly.entity_id
_entity_poly.type
_entity_poly.pdbx_seq_one_letter_code
_entity_poly.pdbx_strand_id
1 'polypeptide(L)'
;MLQFSFSCSGPLPRRSVSLSALSPTSGIAEVRMSRQRARNSLGKVFIAQMFEVVDSLRQDNQVRVVVFHSEVRGVFCAGADLKERAQMSNTEAEHFVHRLRSLMSEIAALPMPTIAAIDGFALGGGLELALACDLRTAAASAKMGLIETTRGLLPGAGGSQRLPRTVGMGVAKELIFTGRQVDGEQALALGLVNRAVPQNQAGDAGYREALSLARDIIPQGPVAVRMAKEAINRGSEVDVATGMAIEGMCYARDWHHTSLKGCFFLEEDGGIMSLQYRLHIPQTSTVYLTIKPLNLRQAEVNETLGLFHTENFDTKKNELTRQGFMELNLMEANDREGDPRDLWVTLESMGYNRALEMVEACRFVVDVYCEECKPKMKAVSLESSSKALSTAVNKSVINKGEAKVMKGNDNVIIYTYKSDARITAVIANKSNNKVTVHVNNKQSKNCVSSRGITVFPVEVPPRTNMVCQHVMPVNERQEWTYNCVESLMP
;
A
#
# COMPACT_ATOMS: atom_id res chain seq x y z
N MET A 1 39.69 -47.67 -1.75
CA MET A 1 38.28 -47.82 -1.35
C MET A 1 37.47 -46.89 -2.24
N LEU A 2 36.64 -47.43 -3.15
CA LEU A 2 35.90 -46.63 -4.13
C LEU A 2 34.70 -45.95 -3.45
N GLN A 3 34.60 -44.64 -3.58
CA GLN A 3 33.53 -43.83 -2.99
C GLN A 3 32.44 -43.61 -4.05
N PHE A 4 31.30 -44.28 -3.91
CA PHE A 4 30.16 -44.08 -4.82
C PHE A 4 29.36 -42.85 -4.38
N SER A 5 29.31 -41.82 -5.23
CA SER A 5 28.38 -40.71 -5.10
C SER A 5 27.11 -41.01 -5.91
N PHE A 6 25.98 -41.21 -5.23
CA PHE A 6 24.67 -41.32 -5.88
C PHE A 6 24.08 -39.93 -6.09
N SER A 7 24.14 -39.41 -7.32
CA SER A 7 23.32 -38.27 -7.73
C SER A 7 21.96 -38.75 -8.22
N CYS A 8 20.91 -38.54 -7.42
CA CYS A 8 19.53 -38.71 -7.88
C CYS A 8 19.10 -37.51 -8.73
N SER A 9 19.38 -37.57 -10.04
CA SER A 9 18.92 -36.60 -11.04
C SER A 9 17.44 -36.79 -11.43
N GLY A 10 16.56 -36.85 -10.42
CA GLY A 10 15.12 -36.73 -10.62
C GLY A 10 14.68 -35.26 -10.53
N PRO A 11 13.61 -34.83 -11.25
CA PRO A 11 13.04 -33.52 -11.03
C PRO A 11 12.54 -33.41 -9.58
N LEU A 12 12.89 -32.31 -8.90
CA LEU A 12 12.39 -32.02 -7.56
C LEU A 12 10.85 -32.09 -7.55
N PRO A 13 10.23 -32.76 -6.56
CA PRO A 13 8.78 -32.87 -6.51
C PRO A 13 8.16 -31.46 -6.45
N ARG A 14 7.23 -31.16 -7.36
CA ARG A 14 6.54 -29.86 -7.38
C ARG A 14 5.97 -29.56 -5.98
N ARG A 15 6.34 -28.40 -5.42
CA ARG A 15 5.78 -27.91 -4.16
C ARG A 15 4.25 -27.84 -4.28
N SER A 16 3.57 -28.27 -3.23
CA SER A 16 2.10 -28.25 -3.10
C SER A 16 1.60 -26.99 -2.39
N VAL A 17 2.50 -26.26 -1.73
CA VAL A 17 2.30 -24.92 -1.20
C VAL A 17 3.44 -24.04 -1.71
N SER A 18 3.11 -22.87 -2.27
CA SER A 18 4.09 -21.85 -2.67
C SER A 18 3.68 -20.46 -2.21
N LEU A 19 4.65 -19.56 -2.15
CA LEU A 19 4.49 -18.16 -1.81
C LEU A 19 4.78 -17.31 -3.06
N SER A 20 3.95 -16.33 -3.35
CA SER A 20 4.21 -15.29 -4.37
C SER A 20 3.88 -13.91 -3.84
N ALA A 21 4.67 -12.91 -4.22
CA ALA A 21 4.31 -11.50 -4.06
C ALA A 21 3.56 -11.04 -5.31
N LEU A 22 2.44 -10.34 -5.13
CA LEU A 22 1.59 -9.90 -6.23
C LEU A 22 2.07 -8.51 -6.71
N SER A 23 3.02 -8.47 -7.64
CA SER A 23 3.44 -7.22 -8.30
C SER A 23 2.30 -6.67 -9.19
N PRO A 24 2.01 -5.35 -9.20
CA PRO A 24 2.73 -4.26 -8.51
C PRO A 24 2.21 -3.92 -7.09
N THR A 25 1.23 -4.65 -6.54
CA THR A 25 0.72 -4.44 -5.18
C THR A 25 1.73 -4.87 -4.11
N SER A 26 2.67 -3.98 -3.81
CA SER A 26 3.91 -4.13 -3.01
C SER A 26 3.79 -4.58 -1.54
N GLY A 27 2.65 -5.14 -1.13
CA GLY A 27 2.44 -5.69 0.20
C GLY A 27 1.48 -6.89 0.27
N ILE A 28 0.92 -7.37 -0.84
CA ILE A 28 0.06 -8.56 -0.84
C ILE A 28 0.91 -9.79 -1.14
N ALA A 29 0.91 -10.74 -0.21
CA ALA A 29 1.52 -12.05 -0.39
C ALA A 29 0.45 -13.14 -0.53
N GLU A 30 0.64 -14.04 -1.48
CA GLU A 30 -0.30 -15.12 -1.78
C GLU A 30 0.30 -16.46 -1.35
N VAL A 31 -0.43 -17.20 -0.52
CA VAL A 31 -0.13 -18.60 -0.21
C VAL A 31 -0.98 -19.48 -1.11
N ARG A 32 -0.33 -20.03 -2.14
CA ARG A 32 -0.98 -20.82 -3.20
C ARG A 32 -0.98 -22.30 -2.85
N MET A 33 -2.15 -22.93 -2.83
CA MET A 33 -2.32 -24.35 -2.52
C MET A 33 -2.71 -25.16 -3.76
N SER A 34 -1.84 -26.08 -4.20
CA SER A 34 -1.90 -26.71 -5.53
C SER A 34 -1.70 -28.24 -5.55
N ARG A 35 -2.08 -28.94 -4.46
CA ARG A 35 -2.03 -30.42 -4.35
C ARG A 35 -3.18 -31.10 -5.12
N GLN A 36 -3.27 -30.87 -6.44
CA GLN A 36 -4.39 -31.26 -7.32
C GLN A 36 -4.95 -32.68 -7.08
N ARG A 37 -4.08 -33.71 -7.11
CA ARG A 37 -4.48 -35.13 -6.98
C ARG A 37 -5.11 -35.47 -5.62
N ALA A 38 -4.80 -34.70 -4.60
CA ALA A 38 -5.28 -34.92 -3.23
C ALA A 38 -6.22 -33.79 -2.75
N ARG A 39 -6.65 -32.89 -3.66
CA ARG A 39 -7.60 -31.79 -3.38
C ARG A 39 -7.18 -30.93 -2.17
N ASN A 40 -5.90 -30.56 -2.11
CA ASN A 40 -5.29 -29.82 -1.00
C ASN A 40 -5.48 -30.48 0.37
N SER A 41 -5.60 -31.81 0.44
CA SER A 41 -5.62 -32.50 1.74
C SER A 41 -4.33 -32.23 2.53
N LEU A 42 -4.50 -31.99 3.83
CA LEU A 42 -3.42 -31.71 4.76
C LEU A 42 -2.71 -33.01 5.11
N GLY A 43 -1.72 -33.38 4.30
CA GLY A 43 -0.79 -34.48 4.55
C GLY A 43 0.54 -34.01 5.15
N LYS A 44 1.40 -34.94 5.61
CA LYS A 44 2.68 -34.64 6.27
C LYS A 44 3.55 -33.65 5.49
N VAL A 45 3.66 -33.83 4.16
CA VAL A 45 4.44 -32.96 3.26
C VAL A 45 3.80 -31.58 3.09
N PHE A 46 2.48 -31.52 2.95
CA PHE A 46 1.75 -30.25 2.79
C PHE A 46 1.87 -29.38 4.04
N ILE A 47 1.72 -30.00 5.22
CA ILE A 47 1.89 -29.35 6.53
C ILE A 47 3.31 -28.81 6.68
N ALA A 48 4.34 -29.58 6.31
CA ALA A 48 5.74 -29.12 6.37
C ALA A 48 5.99 -27.90 5.46
N GLN A 49 5.52 -27.94 4.21
CA GLN A 49 5.64 -26.81 3.28
C GLN A 49 4.86 -25.57 3.76
N MET A 50 3.71 -25.74 4.42
CA MET A 50 2.97 -24.62 5.00
C MET A 50 3.73 -23.98 6.18
N PHE A 51 4.39 -24.77 7.03
CA PHE A 51 5.27 -24.21 8.08
C PHE A 51 6.42 -23.38 7.49
N GLU A 52 7.09 -23.86 6.45
CA GLU A 52 8.16 -23.11 5.75
C GLU A 52 7.65 -21.75 5.22
N VAL A 53 6.44 -21.73 4.65
CA VAL A 53 5.82 -20.51 4.13
C VAL A 53 5.40 -19.55 5.25
N VAL A 54 4.82 -20.07 6.34
CA VAL A 54 4.41 -19.26 7.50
C VAL A 54 5.62 -18.64 8.22
N ASP A 55 6.73 -19.36 8.34
CA ASP A 55 7.98 -18.83 8.89
C ASP A 55 8.58 -17.73 7.99
N SER A 56 8.60 -17.96 6.67
CA SER A 56 9.03 -16.96 5.69
C SER A 56 8.19 -15.67 5.79
N LEU A 57 6.87 -15.80 5.88
CA LEU A 57 5.93 -14.68 6.04
C LEU A 57 6.13 -13.92 7.36
N ARG A 58 6.45 -14.62 8.46
CA ARG A 58 6.69 -14.01 9.78
C ARG A 58 7.93 -13.09 9.76
N GLN A 59 8.91 -13.40 8.93
CA GLN A 59 10.19 -12.67 8.82
C GLN A 59 10.14 -11.54 7.77
N ASP A 60 9.15 -11.51 6.88
CA ASP A 60 9.03 -10.50 5.83
C ASP A 60 8.26 -9.24 6.28
N ASN A 61 9.01 -8.17 6.52
CA ASN A 61 8.45 -6.88 6.89
C ASN A 61 7.77 -6.11 5.74
N GLN A 62 7.97 -6.49 4.47
CA GLN A 62 7.25 -5.91 3.34
C GLN A 62 5.81 -6.43 3.25
N VAL A 63 5.52 -7.62 3.78
CA VAL A 63 4.17 -8.19 3.72
C VAL A 63 3.20 -7.44 4.63
N ARG A 64 2.15 -6.92 3.99
CA ARG A 64 1.06 -6.13 4.58
C ARG A 64 -0.19 -6.95 4.81
N VAL A 65 -0.52 -7.86 3.91
CA VAL A 65 -1.68 -8.77 3.96
C VAL A 65 -1.29 -10.10 3.31
N VAL A 66 -1.77 -11.21 3.87
CA VAL A 66 -1.59 -12.55 3.29
C VAL A 66 -2.94 -13.10 2.79
N VAL A 67 -2.99 -13.59 1.55
CA VAL A 67 -4.15 -14.28 0.98
C VAL A 67 -3.83 -15.75 0.81
N PHE A 68 -4.52 -16.62 1.56
CA PHE A 68 -4.49 -18.07 1.36
C PHE A 68 -5.56 -18.44 0.33
N HIS A 69 -5.14 -19.03 -0.80
CA HIS A 69 -6.06 -19.46 -1.84
C HIS A 69 -5.63 -20.78 -2.48
N SER A 70 -6.51 -21.34 -3.29
CA SER A 70 -6.30 -22.61 -3.98
C SER A 70 -6.17 -22.42 -5.48
N GLU A 71 -5.25 -23.14 -6.10
CA GLU A 71 -5.19 -23.33 -7.56
C GLU A 71 -5.98 -24.57 -8.00
N VAL A 72 -6.52 -25.35 -7.05
CA VAL A 72 -7.36 -26.53 -7.30
C VAL A 72 -8.82 -26.10 -7.50
N ARG A 73 -9.26 -25.98 -8.76
CA ARG A 73 -10.63 -25.55 -9.12
C ARG A 73 -11.71 -26.26 -8.30
N GLY A 74 -12.57 -25.48 -7.64
CA GLY A 74 -13.70 -25.98 -6.85
C GLY A 74 -13.35 -26.57 -5.48
N VAL A 75 -12.09 -26.50 -5.03
CA VAL A 75 -11.69 -26.93 -3.69
C VAL A 75 -10.72 -25.92 -3.07
N PHE A 76 -11.04 -25.41 -1.88
CA PHE A 76 -10.06 -24.71 -1.05
C PHE A 76 -9.12 -25.74 -0.39
N CYS A 77 -9.68 -26.60 0.46
CA CYS A 77 -8.98 -27.68 1.14
C CYS A 77 -9.96 -28.79 1.57
N ALA A 78 -9.65 -30.04 1.21
CA ALA A 78 -10.49 -31.21 1.53
C ALA A 78 -10.34 -31.75 2.97
N GLY A 79 -9.55 -31.11 3.83
CA GLY A 79 -9.31 -31.55 5.22
C GLY A 79 -8.07 -32.43 5.37
N ALA A 80 -7.96 -33.14 6.50
CA ALA A 80 -6.83 -34.03 6.77
C ALA A 80 -6.67 -35.12 5.71
N ASP A 81 -5.44 -35.52 5.38
CA ASP A 81 -5.21 -36.62 4.44
C ASP A 81 -5.59 -37.96 5.06
N LEU A 82 -6.79 -38.43 4.75
CA LEU A 82 -7.33 -39.66 5.33
C LEU A 82 -6.64 -40.93 4.84
N LYS A 83 -5.90 -40.88 3.72
CA LYS A 83 -5.09 -42.01 3.26
C LYS A 83 -3.83 -42.15 4.12
N GLU A 84 -3.18 -41.03 4.44
CA GLU A 84 -2.08 -41.00 5.40
C GLU A 84 -2.58 -41.36 6.81
N ARG A 85 -3.73 -40.83 7.25
CA ARG A 85 -4.32 -41.11 8.57
C ARG A 85 -4.66 -42.59 8.79
N ALA A 86 -5.11 -43.29 7.75
CA ALA A 86 -5.44 -44.72 7.83
C ALA A 86 -4.21 -45.62 8.07
N GLN A 87 -2.99 -45.11 7.84
CA GLN A 87 -1.73 -45.82 8.06
C GLN A 87 -1.08 -45.46 9.42
N MET A 88 -1.64 -44.50 10.17
CA MET A 88 -1.10 -44.04 11.46
C MET A 88 -1.62 -44.87 12.63
N SER A 89 -0.71 -45.26 13.52
CA SER A 89 -1.04 -45.68 14.89
C SER A 89 -1.73 -44.54 15.68
N ASN A 90 -2.32 -44.86 16.83
CA ASN A 90 -2.99 -43.85 17.68
C ASN A 90 -2.04 -42.74 18.13
N THR A 91 -0.82 -43.08 18.53
CA THR A 91 0.21 -42.10 18.96
C THR A 91 0.70 -41.23 17.80
N GLU A 92 0.86 -41.79 16.60
CA GLU A 92 1.18 -40.97 15.41
C GLU A 92 0.04 -40.03 15.04
N ALA A 93 -1.21 -40.49 15.17
CA ALA A 93 -2.39 -39.68 14.90
C ALA A 93 -2.52 -38.51 15.89
N GLU A 94 -2.23 -38.73 17.17
CA GLU A 94 -2.20 -37.69 18.19
C GLU A 94 -1.13 -36.63 17.87
N HIS A 95 0.10 -37.05 17.58
CA HIS A 95 1.16 -36.14 17.13
C HIS A 95 0.81 -35.38 15.84
N PHE A 96 0.12 -36.03 14.90
CA PHE A 96 -0.33 -35.43 13.66
C PHE A 96 -1.41 -34.35 13.90
N VAL A 97 -2.42 -34.63 14.74
CA VAL A 97 -3.44 -33.64 15.13
C VAL A 97 -2.82 -32.50 15.94
N HIS A 98 -1.87 -32.79 16.82
CA HIS A 98 -1.09 -31.76 17.51
C HIS A 98 -0.38 -30.84 16.50
N ARG A 99 0.33 -31.41 15.52
CA ARG A 99 1.06 -30.66 14.49
C ARG A 99 0.13 -29.82 13.59
N LEU A 100 -1.07 -30.34 13.26
CA LEU A 100 -2.12 -29.56 12.58
C LEU A 100 -2.56 -28.36 13.41
N ARG A 101 -2.89 -28.58 14.69
CA ARG A 101 -3.30 -27.51 15.62
C ARG A 101 -2.22 -26.45 15.78
N SER A 102 -0.95 -26.86 15.91
CA SER A 102 0.20 -25.93 15.92
C SER A 102 0.25 -25.09 14.65
N LEU A 103 0.10 -25.69 13.47
CA LEU A 103 0.09 -24.94 12.20
C LEU A 103 -1.02 -23.89 12.16
N MET A 104 -2.24 -24.24 12.60
CA MET A 104 -3.35 -23.29 12.66
C MET A 104 -3.09 -22.16 13.66
N SER A 105 -2.42 -22.43 14.78
CA SER A 105 -2.01 -21.40 15.73
C SER A 105 -0.92 -20.48 15.17
N GLU A 106 0.07 -21.02 14.44
CA GLU A 106 1.11 -20.21 13.80
C GLU A 106 0.54 -19.26 12.72
N ILE A 107 -0.44 -19.72 11.94
CA ILE A 107 -1.17 -18.89 10.96
C ILE A 107 -1.94 -17.76 11.65
N ALA A 108 -2.71 -18.07 12.70
CA ALA A 108 -3.45 -17.07 13.46
C ALA A 108 -2.50 -16.04 14.12
N ALA A 109 -1.31 -16.49 14.56
CA ALA A 109 -0.26 -15.69 15.17
C ALA A 109 0.67 -14.96 14.16
N LEU A 110 0.36 -14.96 12.86
CA LEU A 110 1.05 -14.07 11.90
C LEU A 110 0.75 -12.60 12.26
N PRO A 111 1.75 -11.69 12.26
CA PRO A 111 1.54 -10.33 12.74
C PRO A 111 0.64 -9.50 11.82
N MET A 112 0.66 -9.78 10.51
CA MET A 112 -0.19 -9.16 9.50
C MET A 112 -1.57 -9.85 9.39
N PRO A 113 -2.59 -9.16 8.85
CA PRO A 113 -3.87 -9.78 8.52
C PRO A 113 -3.74 -10.89 7.48
N THR A 114 -4.57 -11.90 7.65
CA THR A 114 -4.67 -13.10 6.82
C THR A 114 -6.10 -13.26 6.30
N ILE A 115 -6.26 -13.60 5.03
CA ILE A 115 -7.55 -13.78 4.36
C ILE A 115 -7.59 -15.18 3.72
N ALA A 116 -8.60 -15.99 4.04
CA ALA A 116 -8.87 -17.23 3.35
C ALA A 116 -9.88 -17.02 2.21
N ALA A 117 -9.47 -17.33 0.98
CA ALA A 117 -10.29 -17.25 -0.23
C ALA A 117 -10.95 -18.60 -0.57
N ILE A 118 -12.25 -18.73 -0.33
CA ILE A 118 -12.97 -20.01 -0.39
C ILE A 118 -13.86 -20.09 -1.65
N ASP A 119 -13.29 -20.56 -2.75
CA ASP A 119 -14.01 -20.72 -4.03
C ASP A 119 -14.81 -22.02 -4.18
N GLY A 120 -14.71 -22.92 -3.21
CA GLY A 120 -15.30 -24.26 -3.31
C GLY A 120 -15.32 -25.00 -1.98
N PHE A 121 -14.96 -26.29 -1.98
CA PHE A 121 -14.98 -27.11 -0.77
C PHE A 121 -13.88 -26.72 0.24
N ALA A 122 -14.29 -26.32 1.45
CA ALA A 122 -13.43 -26.19 2.63
C ALA A 122 -14.02 -27.08 3.74
N LEU A 123 -13.51 -28.30 3.88
CA LEU A 123 -14.11 -29.32 4.74
C LEU A 123 -13.16 -29.78 5.85
N GLY A 124 -13.73 -29.97 7.04
CA GLY A 124 -12.99 -30.39 8.23
C GLY A 124 -11.76 -29.52 8.49
N GLY A 125 -10.59 -30.13 8.62
CA GLY A 125 -9.30 -29.44 8.68
C GLY A 125 -9.06 -28.32 7.65
N GLY A 126 -9.73 -28.34 6.49
CA GLY A 126 -9.69 -27.27 5.50
C GLY A 126 -10.53 -26.04 5.87
N LEU A 127 -11.63 -26.24 6.60
CA LEU A 127 -12.33 -25.16 7.28
C LEU A 127 -11.58 -24.73 8.55
N GLU A 128 -10.91 -25.64 9.27
CA GLU A 128 -10.05 -25.27 10.41
C GLU A 128 -8.88 -24.36 9.98
N LEU A 129 -8.36 -24.54 8.76
CA LEU A 129 -7.39 -23.64 8.11
C LEU A 129 -7.99 -22.26 7.81
N ALA A 130 -9.20 -22.21 7.24
CA ALA A 130 -9.88 -20.93 6.96
C ALA A 130 -10.29 -20.18 8.24
N LEU A 131 -10.65 -20.91 9.30
CA LEU A 131 -10.91 -20.37 10.65
C LEU A 131 -9.63 -19.91 11.38
N ALA A 132 -8.44 -20.37 10.94
CA ALA A 132 -7.16 -19.88 11.45
C ALA A 132 -6.75 -18.53 10.84
N CYS A 133 -7.31 -18.17 9.67
CA CYS A 133 -7.16 -16.84 9.11
C CYS A 133 -8.06 -15.83 9.84
N ASP A 134 -7.69 -14.56 9.83
CA ASP A 134 -8.48 -13.50 10.48
C ASP A 134 -9.82 -13.30 9.73
N LEU A 135 -9.73 -13.17 8.41
CA LEU A 135 -10.83 -12.89 7.51
C LEU A 135 -11.07 -14.04 6.53
N ARG A 136 -12.31 -14.19 6.05
CA ARG A 136 -12.72 -15.18 5.06
C ARG A 136 -13.60 -14.53 4.00
N THR A 137 -13.29 -14.78 2.73
CA THR A 137 -14.17 -14.48 1.60
C THR A 137 -14.59 -15.79 0.95
N ALA A 138 -15.78 -15.83 0.36
CA ALA A 138 -16.27 -17.04 -0.30
C ALA A 138 -17.00 -16.74 -1.60
N ALA A 139 -16.97 -17.71 -2.52
CA ALA A 139 -17.97 -17.79 -3.55
C ALA A 139 -19.31 -18.22 -2.92
N ALA A 140 -20.43 -17.66 -3.38
CA ALA A 140 -21.79 -18.00 -2.93
C ALA A 140 -22.06 -19.51 -2.99
N SER A 141 -21.53 -20.18 -4.02
CA SER A 141 -21.66 -21.63 -4.24
C SER A 141 -20.59 -22.50 -3.54
N ALA A 142 -19.65 -21.91 -2.78
CA ALA A 142 -18.67 -22.65 -2.00
C ALA A 142 -19.37 -23.58 -0.98
N LYS A 143 -18.67 -24.57 -0.41
CA LYS A 143 -19.26 -25.47 0.60
C LYS A 143 -18.32 -25.69 1.77
N MET A 144 -18.80 -25.39 2.97
CA MET A 144 -18.03 -25.33 4.21
C MET A 144 -18.67 -26.20 5.29
N GLY A 145 -17.86 -26.93 6.07
CA GLY A 145 -18.36 -27.64 7.24
C GLY A 145 -17.29 -28.44 8.01
N LEU A 146 -17.45 -28.51 9.33
CA LEU A 146 -16.68 -29.41 10.20
C LEU A 146 -17.40 -30.76 10.27
N ILE A 147 -17.08 -31.62 9.30
CA ILE A 147 -17.81 -32.89 9.05
C ILE A 147 -17.26 -34.08 9.85
N GLU A 148 -16.26 -33.87 10.71
CA GLU A 148 -15.53 -34.91 11.44
C GLU A 148 -16.43 -35.87 12.24
N THR A 149 -17.49 -35.36 12.84
CA THR A 149 -18.44 -36.11 13.67
C THR A 149 -19.18 -37.20 12.89
N THR A 150 -19.45 -36.97 11.59
CA THR A 150 -20.02 -37.98 10.67
C THR A 150 -19.11 -39.21 10.50
N ARG A 151 -17.85 -39.11 10.94
CA ARG A 151 -16.81 -40.14 10.87
C ARG A 151 -16.30 -40.57 12.24
N GLY A 152 -16.99 -40.20 13.32
CA GLY A 152 -16.57 -40.49 14.70
C GLY A 152 -15.33 -39.71 15.16
N LEU A 153 -15.03 -38.57 14.54
CA LEU A 153 -13.87 -37.73 14.86
C LEU A 153 -14.32 -36.37 15.45
N LEU A 154 -13.42 -35.71 16.17
CA LEU A 154 -13.56 -34.33 16.64
C LEU A 154 -12.83 -33.38 15.67
N PRO A 155 -13.36 -32.18 15.34
CA PRO A 155 -12.58 -31.11 14.70
C PRO A 155 -11.50 -30.60 15.68
N GLY A 156 -10.30 -31.16 15.52
CA GLY A 156 -9.20 -31.13 16.49
C GLY A 156 -8.01 -30.23 16.16
N ALA A 157 -7.90 -29.67 14.94
CA ALA A 157 -6.91 -28.63 14.64
C ALA A 157 -7.32 -27.24 15.17
N GLY A 158 -8.51 -27.16 15.77
CA GLY A 158 -9.01 -26.01 16.54
C GLY A 158 -10.41 -25.54 16.13
N GLY A 159 -11.08 -26.23 15.20
CA GLY A 159 -12.44 -25.92 14.75
C GLY A 159 -13.47 -25.96 15.88
N SER A 160 -13.33 -26.90 16.81
CA SER A 160 -14.12 -26.96 18.06
C SER A 160 -13.94 -25.73 18.99
N GLN A 161 -12.93 -24.90 18.76
CA GLN A 161 -12.64 -23.69 19.55
C GLN A 161 -12.85 -22.39 18.76
N ARG A 162 -12.43 -22.35 17.50
CA ARG A 162 -12.54 -21.17 16.63
C ARG A 162 -13.96 -21.00 16.10
N LEU A 163 -14.64 -22.06 15.65
CA LEU A 163 -16.01 -21.93 15.10
C LEU A 163 -17.00 -21.31 16.12
N PRO A 164 -17.07 -21.73 17.41
CA PRO A 164 -17.94 -21.08 18.39
C PRO A 164 -17.65 -19.60 18.64
N ARG A 165 -16.40 -19.15 18.43
CA ARG A 165 -16.01 -17.73 18.52
C ARG A 165 -16.39 -16.94 17.27
N THR A 166 -16.42 -17.60 16.10
CA THR A 166 -16.81 -16.98 14.82
C THR A 166 -18.33 -16.86 14.64
N VAL A 167 -19.10 -17.94 14.90
CA VAL A 167 -20.55 -17.99 14.60
C VAL A 167 -21.45 -18.09 15.83
N GLY A 168 -20.86 -18.02 17.03
CA GLY A 168 -21.56 -18.24 18.28
C GLY A 168 -21.77 -19.71 18.64
N MET A 169 -21.95 -19.97 19.93
CA MET A 169 -21.97 -21.32 20.52
C MET A 169 -23.12 -22.21 19.98
N GLY A 170 -24.30 -21.64 19.74
CA GLY A 170 -25.47 -22.40 19.27
C GLY A 170 -25.29 -22.94 17.86
N VAL A 171 -24.99 -22.05 16.91
CA VAL A 171 -24.73 -22.38 15.50
C VAL A 171 -23.54 -23.34 15.39
N ALA A 172 -22.45 -23.09 16.12
CA ALA A 172 -21.28 -23.97 16.07
C ALA A 172 -21.59 -25.40 16.56
N LYS A 173 -22.40 -25.55 17.62
CA LYS A 173 -22.88 -26.87 18.08
C LYS A 173 -23.77 -27.53 17.04
N GLU A 174 -24.71 -26.81 16.44
CA GLU A 174 -25.57 -27.34 15.37
C GLU A 174 -24.74 -27.88 14.19
N LEU A 175 -23.81 -27.07 13.67
CA LEU A 175 -22.95 -27.44 12.55
C LEU A 175 -22.04 -28.64 12.89
N ILE A 176 -21.39 -28.64 14.06
CA ILE A 176 -20.49 -29.73 14.46
C ILE A 176 -21.26 -31.01 14.79
N PHE A 177 -22.38 -30.94 15.52
CA PHE A 177 -23.11 -32.15 15.95
C PHE A 177 -23.81 -32.84 14.78
N THR A 178 -24.35 -32.07 13.84
CA THR A 178 -24.95 -32.63 12.61
C THR A 178 -23.91 -32.97 11.54
N GLY A 179 -22.72 -32.36 11.60
CA GLY A 179 -21.73 -32.42 10.53
C GLY A 179 -22.21 -31.82 9.21
N ARG A 180 -23.26 -30.96 9.24
CA ARG A 180 -23.86 -30.41 8.02
C ARG A 180 -22.95 -29.38 7.36
N GLN A 181 -23.08 -29.25 6.05
CA GLN A 181 -22.39 -28.23 5.27
C GLN A 181 -23.31 -27.01 5.07
N VAL A 182 -22.70 -25.83 4.97
CA VAL A 182 -23.31 -24.57 4.53
C VAL A 182 -22.67 -24.11 3.23
N ASP A 183 -23.38 -23.33 2.44
CA ASP A 183 -22.80 -22.60 1.30
C ASP A 183 -22.30 -21.19 1.68
N GLY A 184 -21.73 -20.46 0.72
CA GLY A 184 -21.21 -19.11 0.92
C GLY A 184 -22.27 -18.12 1.39
N GLU A 185 -23.50 -18.21 0.87
CA GLU A 185 -24.60 -17.33 1.28
C GLU A 185 -25.04 -17.61 2.72
N GLN A 186 -25.27 -18.89 3.06
CA GLN A 186 -25.56 -19.29 4.44
C GLN A 186 -24.40 -18.97 5.39
N ALA A 187 -23.15 -19.16 4.95
CA ALA A 187 -21.97 -18.84 5.74
C ALA A 187 -21.86 -17.34 6.03
N LEU A 188 -22.23 -16.46 5.10
CA LEU A 188 -22.28 -15.02 5.33
C LEU A 188 -23.38 -14.68 6.35
N ALA A 189 -24.58 -15.24 6.18
CA ALA A 189 -25.70 -15.03 7.11
C ALA A 189 -25.42 -15.51 8.55
N LEU A 190 -24.57 -16.54 8.70
CA LEU A 190 -24.13 -17.07 10.00
C LEU A 190 -22.87 -16.38 10.56
N GLY A 191 -22.27 -15.43 9.84
CA GLY A 191 -21.00 -14.78 10.24
C GLY A 191 -19.75 -15.65 10.07
N LEU A 192 -19.85 -16.82 9.42
CA LEU A 192 -18.72 -17.71 9.16
C LEU A 192 -17.73 -17.08 8.16
N VAL A 193 -18.23 -16.30 7.19
CA VAL A 193 -17.41 -15.54 6.23
C VAL A 193 -17.75 -14.06 6.27
N ASN A 194 -16.78 -13.20 5.97
CA ASN A 194 -16.92 -11.75 6.03
C ASN A 194 -17.58 -11.18 4.77
N ARG A 195 -17.34 -11.80 3.61
CA ARG A 195 -17.95 -11.44 2.31
C ARG A 195 -18.25 -12.72 1.52
N ALA A 196 -19.39 -12.76 0.85
CA ALA A 196 -19.73 -13.81 -0.12
C ALA A 196 -20.24 -13.17 -1.42
N VAL A 197 -19.75 -13.67 -2.57
CA VAL A 197 -20.04 -13.10 -3.90
C VAL A 197 -20.47 -14.19 -4.89
N PRO A 198 -21.33 -13.91 -5.88
CA PRO A 198 -21.70 -14.89 -6.91
C PRO A 198 -20.46 -15.50 -7.59
N GLN A 199 -20.46 -16.82 -7.78
CA GLN A 199 -19.32 -17.50 -8.42
C GLN A 199 -19.25 -17.13 -9.90
N ASN A 200 -18.05 -16.83 -10.38
CA ASN A 200 -17.80 -16.44 -11.76
C ASN A 200 -17.40 -17.66 -12.62
N GLN A 201 -17.24 -17.45 -13.93
CA GLN A 201 -16.93 -18.53 -14.88
C GLN A 201 -15.54 -19.16 -14.65
N ALA A 202 -14.55 -18.37 -14.18
CA ALA A 202 -13.22 -18.86 -13.85
C ALA A 202 -13.24 -19.79 -12.62
N GLY A 203 -14.14 -19.54 -11.67
CA GLY A 203 -14.21 -20.25 -10.40
C GLY A 203 -13.26 -19.68 -9.35
N ASP A 204 -12.99 -18.37 -9.40
CA ASP A 204 -12.03 -17.63 -8.57
C ASP A 204 -12.64 -16.38 -7.89
N ALA A 205 -13.98 -16.27 -7.83
CA ALA A 205 -14.66 -15.09 -7.29
C ALA A 205 -14.34 -14.82 -5.81
N GLY A 206 -14.22 -15.86 -4.97
CA GLY A 206 -13.81 -15.74 -3.58
C GLY A 206 -12.39 -15.19 -3.44
N TYR A 207 -11.47 -15.64 -4.30
CA TYR A 207 -10.11 -15.11 -4.41
C TYR A 207 -10.06 -13.66 -4.92
N ARG A 208 -10.84 -13.28 -5.93
CA ARG A 208 -10.94 -11.86 -6.36
C ARG A 208 -11.46 -10.97 -5.24
N GLU A 209 -12.44 -11.44 -4.48
CA GLU A 209 -12.96 -10.72 -3.32
C GLU A 209 -11.93 -10.61 -2.18
N ALA A 210 -11.09 -11.63 -1.99
CA ALA A 210 -9.96 -11.56 -1.06
C ALA A 210 -8.93 -10.50 -1.48
N LEU A 211 -8.65 -10.37 -2.78
CA LEU A 211 -7.78 -9.31 -3.30
C LEU A 211 -8.39 -7.92 -3.14
N SER A 212 -9.70 -7.77 -3.36
CA SER A 212 -10.44 -6.53 -3.08
C SER A 212 -10.30 -6.13 -1.61
N LEU A 213 -10.65 -7.04 -0.69
CA LEU A 213 -10.52 -6.83 0.75
C LEU A 213 -9.06 -6.59 1.20
N ALA A 214 -8.07 -7.21 0.55
CA ALA A 214 -6.66 -6.92 0.80
C ALA A 214 -6.30 -5.48 0.37
N ARG A 215 -6.79 -5.00 -0.78
CA ARG A 215 -6.57 -3.62 -1.25
C ARG A 215 -7.19 -2.58 -0.32
N ASP A 216 -8.32 -2.87 0.32
CA ASP A 216 -8.90 -2.00 1.37
C ASP A 216 -7.94 -1.82 2.58
N ILE A 217 -7.14 -2.86 2.90
CA ILE A 217 -6.23 -2.91 4.05
C ILE A 217 -4.84 -2.33 3.73
N ILE A 218 -4.36 -2.43 2.49
CA ILE A 218 -3.05 -1.90 2.04
C ILE A 218 -2.80 -0.41 2.37
N PRO A 219 -3.72 0.54 2.15
CA PRO A 219 -3.49 1.96 2.43
C PRO A 219 -3.54 2.32 3.92
N GLN A 220 -3.99 1.41 4.77
CA GLN A 220 -4.05 1.64 6.23
C GLN A 220 -2.64 1.67 6.84
N GLY A 221 -2.50 2.19 8.06
CA GLY A 221 -1.21 2.19 8.76
C GLY A 221 -0.74 0.76 9.05
N PRO A 222 0.39 0.27 8.48
CA PRO A 222 0.84 -1.12 8.59
C PRO A 222 0.80 -1.63 10.03
N VAL A 223 1.36 -0.84 10.94
CA VAL A 223 1.58 -1.27 12.31
C VAL A 223 0.37 -1.01 13.19
N ALA A 224 -0.42 0.03 12.91
CA ALA A 224 -1.73 0.18 13.53
C ALA A 224 -2.62 -1.05 13.27
N VAL A 225 -2.60 -1.59 12.04
CA VAL A 225 -3.30 -2.84 11.69
C VAL A 225 -2.72 -4.06 12.42
N ARG A 226 -1.39 -4.23 12.44
CA ARG A 226 -0.72 -5.33 13.19
C ARG A 226 -1.03 -5.27 14.70
N MET A 227 -1.04 -4.08 15.30
CA MET A 227 -1.31 -3.86 16.73
C MET A 227 -2.80 -3.99 17.07
N ALA A 228 -3.71 -3.57 16.17
CA ALA A 228 -5.15 -3.82 16.32
C ALA A 228 -5.44 -5.34 16.32
N LYS A 229 -4.81 -6.10 15.40
CA LYS A 229 -4.90 -7.57 15.39
C LYS A 229 -4.43 -8.18 16.72
N GLU A 230 -3.26 -7.79 17.21
CA GLU A 230 -2.71 -8.27 18.50
C GLU A 230 -3.64 -7.95 19.68
N ALA A 231 -4.14 -6.71 19.76
CA ALA A 231 -5.06 -6.27 20.81
C ALA A 231 -6.38 -7.04 20.79
N ILE A 232 -6.97 -7.24 19.61
CA ILE A 232 -8.22 -8.01 19.44
C ILE A 232 -8.00 -9.49 19.79
N ASN A 233 -6.97 -10.13 19.21
CA ASN A 233 -6.76 -11.57 19.33
C ASN A 233 -6.37 -11.99 20.76
N ARG A 234 -5.67 -11.14 21.53
CA ARG A 234 -5.32 -11.42 22.92
C ARG A 234 -6.33 -10.86 23.92
N GLY A 235 -6.89 -9.67 23.65
CA GLY A 235 -7.87 -9.03 24.50
C GLY A 235 -9.21 -9.76 24.57
N SER A 236 -9.59 -10.48 23.51
CA SER A 236 -10.83 -11.26 23.48
C SER A 236 -10.79 -12.59 24.28
N GLU A 237 -9.60 -13.04 24.69
CA GLU A 237 -9.42 -14.27 25.49
C GLU A 237 -9.26 -13.99 27.01
N VAL A 238 -9.46 -12.74 27.44
CA VAL A 238 -9.33 -12.27 28.83
C VAL A 238 -10.54 -11.43 29.25
N ASP A 239 -10.59 -11.00 30.51
CA ASP A 239 -11.59 -10.02 30.96
C ASP A 239 -11.35 -8.64 30.32
N VAL A 240 -12.39 -7.81 30.28
CA VAL A 240 -12.36 -6.50 29.59
C VAL A 240 -11.30 -5.55 30.17
N ALA A 241 -11.00 -5.59 31.47
CA ALA A 241 -9.99 -4.71 32.07
C ALA A 241 -8.58 -5.14 31.66
N THR A 242 -8.29 -6.45 31.69
CA THR A 242 -7.04 -6.99 31.13
C THR A 242 -6.94 -6.75 29.62
N GLY A 243 -8.05 -6.84 28.88
CA GLY A 243 -8.13 -6.53 27.45
C GLY A 243 -7.76 -5.07 27.15
N MET A 244 -8.32 -4.11 27.88
CA MET A 244 -7.94 -2.69 27.76
C MET A 244 -6.48 -2.42 28.16
N ALA A 245 -5.91 -3.19 29.10
CA ALA A 245 -4.48 -3.10 29.42
C ALA A 245 -3.60 -3.62 28.26
N ILE A 246 -4.01 -4.67 27.56
CA ILE A 246 -3.35 -5.16 26.34
C ILE A 246 -3.45 -4.11 25.22
N GLU A 247 -4.63 -3.52 25.00
CA GLU A 247 -4.82 -2.41 24.06
C GLU A 247 -3.88 -1.23 24.39
N GLY A 248 -3.79 -0.85 25.67
CA GLY A 248 -2.87 0.19 26.14
C GLY A 248 -1.40 -0.11 25.83
N MET A 249 -0.95 -1.37 25.98
CA MET A 249 0.40 -1.78 25.58
C MET A 249 0.61 -1.74 24.06
N CYS A 250 -0.40 -2.14 23.28
CA CYS A 250 -0.37 -2.06 21.81
C CYS A 250 -0.35 -0.61 21.30
N TYR A 251 -1.02 0.31 22.01
CA TYR A 251 -1.05 1.74 21.71
C TYR A 251 0.25 2.46 22.14
N ALA A 252 0.81 2.09 23.30
CA ALA A 252 2.03 2.67 23.87
C ALA A 252 3.33 2.17 23.23
N ARG A 253 3.25 1.30 22.20
CA ARG A 253 4.40 0.94 21.38
C ARG A 253 4.78 2.17 20.57
N ASP A 254 5.87 2.85 20.95
CA ASP A 254 6.22 4.17 20.41
C ASP A 254 6.37 4.11 18.88
N TRP A 255 5.61 4.95 18.19
CA TRP A 255 5.75 5.21 16.76
C TRP A 255 5.92 6.70 16.54
N HIS A 256 7.11 7.10 16.12
CA HIS A 256 7.37 8.50 15.89
C HIS A 256 6.95 8.89 14.48
N HIS A 257 5.95 9.77 14.40
CA HIS A 257 5.42 10.33 13.16
C HIS A 257 6.06 11.70 12.84
N THR A 258 6.31 11.94 11.56
CA THR A 258 6.47 13.29 11.00
C THR A 258 5.67 13.38 9.70
N SER A 259 5.14 14.56 9.41
CA SER A 259 4.26 14.81 8.26
C SER A 259 4.66 16.13 7.62
N LEU A 260 4.76 16.16 6.30
CA LEU A 260 5.21 17.33 5.56
C LEU A 260 4.50 17.42 4.20
N LYS A 261 4.02 18.62 3.84
CA LYS A 261 3.30 18.83 2.58
C LYS A 261 4.24 19.08 1.40
N GLY A 262 3.73 18.78 0.21
CA GLY A 262 4.41 18.96 -1.05
C GLY A 262 3.52 19.47 -2.16
N CYS A 263 4.18 19.83 -3.26
CA CYS A 263 3.54 20.08 -4.53
C CYS A 263 4.23 19.34 -5.68
N PHE A 264 3.41 18.78 -6.57
CA PHE A 264 3.84 18.25 -7.85
C PHE A 264 3.49 19.24 -8.98
N PHE A 265 4.25 19.18 -10.07
CA PHE A 265 4.00 19.91 -11.31
C PHE A 265 4.10 18.93 -12.49
N LEU A 266 3.23 19.09 -13.48
CA LEU A 266 3.26 18.31 -14.72
C LEU A 266 3.98 19.12 -15.82
N GLU A 267 4.96 18.52 -16.49
CA GLU A 267 5.67 19.09 -17.65
C GLU A 267 4.90 18.84 -18.97
N GLU A 268 5.25 19.54 -20.05
CA GLU A 268 4.57 19.41 -21.35
C GLU A 268 4.76 18.04 -22.01
N ASP A 269 5.90 17.39 -21.77
CA ASP A 269 6.09 16.00 -22.19
C ASP A 269 5.18 15.05 -21.38
N GLY A 270 4.71 15.50 -20.20
CA GLY A 270 3.93 14.79 -19.17
C GLY A 270 4.78 14.27 -17.99
N GLY A 271 6.03 14.73 -17.83
CA GLY A 271 6.89 14.39 -16.69
C GLY A 271 6.35 14.99 -15.38
N ILE A 272 6.57 14.33 -14.24
CA ILE A 272 6.13 14.82 -12.93
C ILE A 272 7.35 15.33 -12.15
N MET A 273 7.42 16.64 -11.92
CA MET A 273 8.43 17.27 -11.07
C MET A 273 7.90 17.47 -9.64
N SER A 274 8.79 17.34 -8.64
CA SER A 274 8.45 17.53 -7.24
C SER A 274 9.52 18.31 -6.46
N LEU A 275 9.19 18.69 -5.24
CA LEU A 275 10.19 19.06 -4.23
C LEU A 275 10.96 17.82 -3.80
N GLN A 276 12.29 17.89 -3.75
CA GLN A 276 13.10 16.84 -3.15
C GLN A 276 13.04 16.93 -1.62
N TYR A 277 12.90 15.77 -0.96
CA TYR A 277 12.86 15.67 0.51
C TYR A 277 14.07 14.92 1.05
N ARG A 278 14.70 15.49 2.07
CA ARG A 278 15.72 14.80 2.88
C ARG A 278 15.06 14.26 4.14
N LEU A 279 14.94 12.95 4.21
CA LEU A 279 14.60 12.22 5.42
C LEU A 279 15.88 11.97 6.23
N HIS A 280 15.87 12.36 7.50
CA HIS A 280 16.93 12.06 8.45
C HIS A 280 16.38 11.19 9.58
N ILE A 281 17.04 10.05 9.78
CA ILE A 281 16.70 9.02 10.76
C ILE A 281 17.96 8.84 11.61
N PRO A 282 17.97 9.21 12.90
CA PRO A 282 19.19 9.24 13.71
C PRO A 282 19.74 7.86 14.12
N GLN A 283 18.94 6.79 14.02
CA GLN A 283 19.37 5.41 14.28
C GLN A 283 18.65 4.43 13.35
N THR A 284 19.17 3.22 13.17
CA THR A 284 18.53 2.18 12.37
C THR A 284 17.12 1.89 12.89
N SER A 285 16.12 1.99 12.03
CA SER A 285 14.70 1.83 12.37
C SER A 285 13.93 1.40 11.12
N THR A 286 12.87 0.61 11.26
CA THR A 286 11.93 0.38 10.16
C THR A 286 11.22 1.71 9.85
N VAL A 287 11.09 2.02 8.56
CA VAL A 287 10.48 3.26 8.06
C VAL A 287 9.28 2.91 7.21
N TYR A 288 8.14 3.52 7.48
CA TYR A 288 6.97 3.48 6.60
C TYR A 288 6.65 4.89 6.11
N LEU A 289 6.50 5.04 4.81
CA LEU A 289 6.23 6.32 4.16
C LEU A 289 4.95 6.20 3.32
N THR A 290 4.03 7.16 3.45
CA THR A 290 2.84 7.25 2.59
C THR A 290 2.73 8.64 1.98
N ILE A 291 2.45 8.71 0.68
CA ILE A 291 2.18 9.96 -0.05
C ILE A 291 0.69 10.01 -0.38
N LYS A 292 0.00 11.09 -0.01
CA LYS A 292 -1.46 11.24 -0.16
C LYS A 292 -1.80 12.59 -0.80
N PRO A 293 -2.66 12.67 -1.83
CA PRO A 293 -3.13 13.96 -2.36
C PRO A 293 -3.96 14.75 -1.34
N LEU A 294 -4.07 16.07 -1.54
CA LEU A 294 -4.82 17.00 -0.68
C LEU A 294 -5.85 17.79 -1.48
N ASN A 295 -7.12 17.63 -1.11
CA ASN A 295 -8.28 18.39 -1.59
C ASN A 295 -8.45 18.43 -3.11
N LEU A 296 -9.10 17.40 -3.66
CA LEU A 296 -9.93 17.60 -4.86
C LEU A 296 -11.26 18.21 -4.42
N ARG A 297 -11.77 19.22 -5.13
CA ARG A 297 -13.15 19.69 -4.92
C ARG A 297 -14.02 19.02 -6.00
N GLN A 298 -15.04 18.27 -5.59
CA GLN A 298 -16.05 17.75 -6.51
C GLN A 298 -16.84 18.91 -7.13
N ALA A 299 -16.40 19.40 -8.29
CA ALA A 299 -17.16 20.31 -9.14
C ALA A 299 -16.66 20.24 -10.59
N GLU A 300 -17.60 20.06 -11.53
CA GLU A 300 -17.45 20.32 -12.97
C GLU A 300 -16.54 19.37 -13.79
N VAL A 301 -17.05 18.15 -14.03
CA VAL A 301 -16.68 17.34 -15.21
C VAL A 301 -17.88 17.28 -16.15
N ASN A 302 -17.73 17.79 -17.37
CA ASN A 302 -18.66 17.56 -18.48
C ASN A 302 -17.89 17.45 -19.81
N GLU A 303 -18.16 16.38 -20.56
CA GLU A 303 -18.07 16.17 -22.03
C GLU A 303 -16.94 16.89 -22.81
N THR A 304 -16.06 16.24 -23.60
CA THR A 304 -16.36 15.41 -24.79
C THR A 304 -15.05 14.91 -25.45
N LEU A 305 -15.11 13.83 -26.27
CA LEU A 305 -14.12 13.37 -27.29
C LEU A 305 -12.76 12.81 -26.77
N GLY A 306 -12.12 11.80 -27.35
CA GLY A 306 -12.46 10.92 -28.49
C GLY A 306 -11.20 10.33 -29.18
N LEU A 307 -11.00 9.00 -29.06
CA LEU A 307 -10.16 8.03 -29.84
C LEU A 307 -9.04 8.51 -30.80
N PHE A 308 -7.87 7.84 -30.77
CA PHE A 308 -7.16 7.27 -31.96
C PHE A 308 -6.00 6.31 -31.58
N HIS A 309 -5.47 5.58 -32.57
CA HIS A 309 -4.52 4.45 -32.52
C HIS A 309 -3.25 4.77 -33.38
N THR A 310 -2.13 4.04 -33.48
CA THR A 310 -1.78 2.60 -33.28
C THR A 310 -0.26 2.42 -33.03
N GLU A 311 0.16 1.33 -32.36
CA GLU A 311 1.48 0.63 -32.35
C GLU A 311 2.82 1.34 -32.69
N ASN A 312 3.78 1.32 -31.75
CA ASN A 312 5.07 0.57 -31.82
C ASN A 312 5.96 0.88 -30.59
N PHE A 313 6.42 -0.14 -29.84
CA PHE A 313 7.16 0.06 -28.59
C PHE A 313 8.68 0.23 -28.79
N ASP A 314 9.24 1.37 -28.34
CA ASP A 314 10.70 1.61 -28.34
C ASP A 314 11.32 1.50 -26.93
N THR A 315 12.46 0.80 -26.85
CA THR A 315 13.25 0.63 -25.62
C THR A 315 14.69 1.09 -25.86
N LYS A 316 15.20 1.94 -24.97
CA LYS A 316 16.60 2.40 -25.03
C LYS A 316 17.35 1.98 -23.77
N LYS A 317 18.43 1.23 -23.97
CA LYS A 317 19.37 0.79 -22.92
C LYS A 317 18.74 0.04 -21.73
N ASN A 318 17.70 -0.75 -21.97
CA ASN A 318 17.00 -1.58 -20.97
C ASN A 318 16.32 -0.81 -19.81
N GLU A 319 16.10 0.50 -19.95
CA GLU A 319 15.25 1.27 -19.02
C GLU A 319 13.87 1.52 -19.65
N LEU A 320 12.81 1.41 -18.83
CA LEU A 320 11.43 1.60 -19.29
C LEU A 320 11.22 3.09 -19.61
N THR A 321 11.00 3.39 -20.88
CA THR A 321 10.74 4.77 -21.32
C THR A 321 9.38 5.24 -20.81
N ARG A 322 9.24 6.56 -20.60
CA ARG A 322 7.99 7.14 -20.08
C ARG A 322 6.79 6.91 -21.02
N GLN A 323 7.06 6.81 -22.32
CA GLN A 323 6.12 6.38 -23.35
C GLN A 323 5.69 4.91 -23.12
N GLY A 324 6.65 3.98 -23.01
CA GLY A 324 6.37 2.57 -22.75
C GLY A 324 5.67 2.30 -21.41
N PHE A 325 5.92 3.12 -20.38
CA PHE A 325 5.18 3.06 -19.12
C PHE A 325 3.69 3.45 -19.29
N MET A 326 3.40 4.51 -20.04
CA MET A 326 2.01 4.94 -20.28
C MET A 326 1.25 3.97 -21.18
N GLU A 327 1.89 3.44 -22.23
CA GLU A 327 1.26 2.49 -23.15
C GLU A 327 0.95 1.15 -22.48
N LEU A 328 1.80 0.66 -21.57
CA LEU A 328 1.57 -0.57 -20.80
C LEU A 328 0.37 -0.44 -19.84
N ASN A 329 0.19 0.74 -19.22
CA ASN A 329 -0.97 1.03 -18.37
C ASN A 329 -2.26 1.23 -19.19
N LEU A 330 -2.20 1.83 -20.38
CA LEU A 330 -3.36 1.94 -21.28
C LEU A 330 -3.76 0.60 -21.90
N MET A 331 -2.83 -0.34 -22.07
CA MET A 331 -3.13 -1.67 -22.61
C MET A 331 -3.88 -2.53 -21.60
N GLU A 332 -3.51 -2.51 -20.30
CA GLU A 332 -4.29 -3.19 -19.24
C GLU A 332 -5.69 -2.57 -19.05
N ALA A 333 -5.82 -1.25 -19.17
CA ALA A 333 -7.10 -0.56 -18.95
C ALA A 333 -8.16 -0.85 -20.04
N ASN A 334 -7.76 -1.26 -21.25
CA ASN A 334 -8.68 -1.49 -22.37
C ASN A 334 -8.99 -2.97 -22.63
N ASP A 335 -8.20 -3.91 -22.13
CA ASP A 335 -8.41 -5.33 -22.40
C ASP A 335 -9.27 -5.99 -21.29
N ARG A 336 -10.58 -6.13 -21.57
CA ARG A 336 -11.61 -6.92 -20.85
C ARG A 336 -12.33 -6.27 -19.66
N GLU A 337 -13.21 -5.31 -19.96
CA GLU A 337 -14.29 -4.86 -19.06
C GLU A 337 -13.84 -4.33 -17.67
N GLY A 338 -12.60 -3.84 -17.56
CA GLY A 338 -12.11 -3.18 -16.36
C GLY A 338 -12.93 -1.91 -16.05
N ASP A 339 -13.33 -1.74 -14.79
CA ASP A 339 -14.03 -0.54 -14.34
C ASP A 339 -13.06 0.64 -14.32
N PRO A 340 -13.29 1.73 -15.09
CA PRO A 340 -12.41 2.91 -15.08
C PRO A 340 -12.30 3.59 -13.71
N ARG A 341 -13.15 3.23 -12.74
CA ARG A 341 -13.11 3.71 -11.35
C ARG A 341 -12.05 3.02 -10.47
N ASP A 342 -11.44 1.92 -10.92
CA ASP A 342 -10.30 1.28 -10.23
C ASP A 342 -8.96 2.03 -10.43
N LEU A 343 -8.98 3.19 -11.09
CA LEU A 343 -7.88 4.15 -11.13
C LEU A 343 -7.57 4.73 -9.75
N TRP A 344 -6.77 4.01 -8.96
CA TRP A 344 -6.06 4.55 -7.79
C TRP A 344 -4.93 5.51 -8.22
N VAL A 345 -5.30 6.66 -8.77
CA VAL A 345 -4.75 8.01 -8.51
C VAL A 345 -5.71 8.98 -9.19
N THR A 346 -6.63 9.57 -8.42
CA THR A 346 -7.12 10.91 -8.72
C THR A 346 -6.24 11.90 -7.98
N LEU A 347 -5.13 12.26 -8.62
CA LEU A 347 -4.57 13.60 -8.50
C LEU A 347 -5.19 14.39 -9.65
N GLU A 348 -5.96 15.44 -9.37
CA GLU A 348 -6.18 16.48 -10.39
C GLU A 348 -4.79 17.04 -10.70
N SER A 349 -4.23 16.62 -11.83
CA SER A 349 -2.87 16.89 -12.23
C SER A 349 -2.81 18.28 -12.88
N MET A 350 -2.58 19.26 -12.01
CA MET A 350 -2.55 20.66 -12.37
C MET A 350 -1.23 21.00 -13.09
N GLY A 351 -1.27 20.89 -14.41
CA GLY A 351 -0.22 21.38 -15.31
C GLY A 351 -0.43 22.83 -15.76
N TYR A 352 0.31 23.24 -16.77
CA TYR A 352 -0.01 24.42 -17.57
C TYR A 352 -1.09 24.06 -18.61
N ASN A 353 -1.93 25.03 -18.96
CA ASN A 353 -2.73 24.89 -20.19
C ASN A 353 -1.82 24.97 -21.45
N ARG A 354 -2.36 24.72 -22.64
CA ARG A 354 -1.64 24.84 -23.93
C ARG A 354 -1.07 26.26 -24.22
N ALA A 355 -1.33 27.26 -23.37
CA ALA A 355 -0.79 28.61 -23.43
C ALA A 355 0.30 28.89 -22.37
N LEU A 356 0.85 27.83 -21.75
CA LEU A 356 1.86 27.86 -20.69
C LEU A 356 1.44 28.66 -19.45
N GLU A 357 0.16 28.62 -19.10
CA GLU A 357 -0.37 29.27 -17.91
C GLU A 357 -0.59 28.24 -16.82
N MET A 358 0.09 28.40 -15.66
CA MET A 358 -0.21 27.61 -14.47
C MET A 358 -1.67 27.85 -14.08
N VAL A 359 -2.49 26.83 -14.27
CA VAL A 359 -3.87 26.81 -13.80
C VAL A 359 -3.85 26.66 -12.28
N GLU A 360 -3.20 25.61 -11.78
CA GLU A 360 -3.16 25.23 -10.36
C GLU A 360 -1.84 24.47 -10.00
N ALA A 361 -1.71 23.83 -8.83
CA ALA A 361 -0.53 23.01 -8.45
C ALA A 361 -0.86 21.90 -7.40
N CYS A 362 -0.56 20.63 -7.72
CA CYS A 362 -1.12 19.46 -7.01
C CYS A 362 -0.54 19.31 -5.61
N ARG A 363 -1.38 19.37 -4.58
CA ARG A 363 -0.94 19.29 -3.18
C ARG A 363 -0.90 17.84 -2.71
N PHE A 364 0.10 17.49 -1.91
CA PHE A 364 0.19 16.19 -1.23
C PHE A 364 0.74 16.30 0.19
N VAL A 365 0.50 15.27 1.00
CA VAL A 365 1.15 15.01 2.29
C VAL A 365 2.11 13.84 2.11
N VAL A 366 3.33 13.96 2.65
CA VAL A 366 4.20 12.82 2.96
C VAL A 366 4.11 12.57 4.46
N ASP A 367 3.57 11.43 4.86
CA ASP A 367 3.66 10.93 6.23
C ASP A 367 4.83 9.95 6.32
N VAL A 368 5.65 10.06 7.37
CA VAL A 368 6.72 9.11 7.69
C VAL A 368 6.58 8.65 9.13
N TYR A 369 6.66 7.34 9.34
CA TYR A 369 6.55 6.66 10.61
C TYR A 369 7.80 5.81 10.85
N CYS A 370 8.40 5.92 12.04
CA CYS A 370 9.53 5.09 12.47
C CYS A 370 9.30 4.51 13.86
N GLU A 371 9.79 3.29 14.08
CA GLU A 371 9.75 2.55 15.36
C GLU A 371 10.61 3.22 16.43
N GLU A 372 11.92 3.33 16.16
CA GLU A 372 12.90 3.49 17.23
C GLU A 372 13.28 4.96 17.49
N CYS A 373 12.96 5.87 16.57
CA CYS A 373 13.38 7.27 16.68
C CYS A 373 12.52 8.24 15.88
N LYS A 374 12.54 9.53 16.26
CA LYS A 374 11.76 10.57 15.59
C LYS A 374 12.34 10.96 14.23
N PRO A 375 11.68 10.62 13.09
CA PRO A 375 12.14 11.03 11.77
C PRO A 375 12.06 12.54 11.64
N LYS A 376 13.03 13.13 10.92
CA LYS A 376 13.03 14.54 10.55
C LYS A 376 13.05 14.64 9.04
N MET A 377 11.95 15.09 8.44
CA MET A 377 11.88 15.39 7.01
C MET A 377 12.07 16.88 6.75
N LYS A 378 12.78 17.23 5.68
CA LYS A 378 12.94 18.61 5.21
C LYS A 378 12.84 18.66 3.69
N ALA A 379 12.08 19.62 3.15
CA ALA A 379 12.20 20.00 1.75
C ALA A 379 13.60 20.59 1.49
N VAL A 380 14.23 20.24 0.37
CA VAL A 380 15.59 20.65 0.01
C VAL A 380 15.54 21.72 -1.08
N SER A 381 15.03 21.37 -2.25
CA SER A 381 14.90 22.26 -3.41
C SER A 381 13.85 21.70 -4.37
N LEU A 382 13.40 22.52 -5.32
CA LEU A 382 12.86 21.98 -6.57
C LEU A 382 14.03 21.43 -7.40
N GLU A 383 13.80 20.35 -8.14
CA GLU A 383 14.78 19.87 -9.12
C GLU A 383 14.96 20.89 -10.26
N SER A 384 16.05 20.79 -11.02
CA SER A 384 16.43 21.79 -12.04
C SER A 384 15.36 21.90 -13.13
N SER A 385 14.49 22.91 -13.03
CA SER A 385 13.32 23.10 -13.89
C SER A 385 13.67 23.14 -15.37
N SER A 386 12.82 22.55 -16.21
CA SER A 386 12.81 22.85 -17.64
C SER A 386 12.62 24.36 -17.90
N LYS A 387 13.08 24.82 -19.08
CA LYS A 387 12.88 26.21 -19.52
C LYS A 387 11.39 26.57 -19.64
N ALA A 388 10.54 25.59 -19.96
CA ALA A 388 9.08 25.73 -20.01
C ALA A 388 8.49 26.02 -18.63
N LEU A 389 8.76 25.18 -17.62
CA LEU A 389 8.29 25.40 -16.23
C LEU A 389 8.77 26.75 -15.69
N SER A 390 10.05 27.08 -15.85
CA SER A 390 10.58 28.39 -15.46
C SER A 390 9.85 29.56 -16.14
N THR A 391 9.47 29.41 -17.42
CA THR A 391 8.72 30.42 -18.18
C THR A 391 7.28 30.53 -17.70
N ALA A 392 6.60 29.41 -17.44
CA ALA A 392 5.23 29.38 -16.93
C ALA A 392 5.11 29.93 -15.49
N VAL A 393 6.07 29.59 -14.62
CA VAL A 393 6.17 30.18 -13.26
C VAL A 393 6.44 31.67 -13.35
N ASN A 394 7.39 32.11 -14.18
CA ASN A 394 7.64 33.54 -14.42
C ASN A 394 6.36 34.25 -14.88
N LYS A 395 5.70 33.77 -15.95
CA LYS A 395 4.45 34.35 -16.49
C LYS A 395 3.36 34.41 -15.43
N SER A 396 3.11 33.30 -14.71
CA SER A 396 2.07 33.25 -13.69
C SER A 396 2.35 34.15 -12.48
N VAL A 397 3.60 34.25 -12.02
CA VAL A 397 3.95 35.10 -10.86
C VAL A 397 3.99 36.58 -11.26
N ILE A 398 4.38 36.89 -12.49
CA ILE A 398 4.30 38.26 -13.05
C ILE A 398 2.84 38.69 -13.20
N ASN A 399 1.94 37.80 -13.64
CA ASN A 399 0.52 38.12 -13.87
C ASN A 399 -0.33 38.12 -12.60
N LYS A 400 -0.05 37.24 -11.63
CA LYS A 400 -0.86 37.05 -10.40
C LYS A 400 -0.19 37.58 -9.12
N GLY A 401 1.07 38.02 -9.19
CA GLY A 401 1.86 38.44 -8.03
C GLY A 401 1.94 39.95 -7.85
N GLU A 402 2.21 40.37 -6.61
CA GLU A 402 2.36 41.76 -6.22
C GLU A 402 3.70 42.33 -6.73
N ALA A 403 3.67 43.41 -7.51
CA ALA A 403 4.84 43.98 -8.17
C ALA A 403 5.49 45.11 -7.35
N LYS A 404 6.80 45.01 -7.13
CA LYS A 404 7.62 45.95 -6.35
C LYS A 404 8.83 46.39 -7.16
N VAL A 405 8.91 47.67 -7.51
CA VAL A 405 10.09 48.26 -8.15
C VAL A 405 11.24 48.34 -7.15
N MET A 406 12.46 48.00 -7.58
CA MET A 406 13.65 48.06 -6.73
C MET A 406 14.11 49.49 -6.50
N LYS A 407 14.34 49.85 -5.23
CA LYS A 407 14.90 51.16 -4.86
C LYS A 407 16.26 51.36 -5.55
N GLY A 408 16.37 52.42 -6.34
CA GLY A 408 17.59 52.78 -7.07
C GLY A 408 17.70 52.20 -8.49
N ASN A 409 16.75 51.40 -8.97
CA ASN A 409 16.71 50.97 -10.37
C ASN A 409 15.29 50.62 -10.84
N ASP A 410 14.66 51.55 -11.56
CA ASP A 410 13.28 51.41 -12.04
C ASP A 410 13.10 50.28 -13.06
N ASN A 411 14.20 49.76 -13.63
CA ASN A 411 14.19 48.65 -14.58
C ASN A 411 14.26 47.27 -13.91
N VAL A 412 14.34 47.18 -12.58
CA VAL A 412 14.32 45.89 -11.85
C VAL A 412 13.07 45.81 -10.99
N ILE A 413 12.23 44.81 -11.27
CA ILE A 413 10.93 44.62 -10.61
C ILE A 413 10.90 43.22 -9.98
N ILE A 414 10.46 43.14 -8.73
CA ILE A 414 10.22 41.88 -8.03
C ILE A 414 8.71 41.64 -7.97
N TYR A 415 8.28 40.50 -8.48
CA TYR A 415 6.91 40.02 -8.42
C TYR A 415 6.81 38.95 -7.35
N THR A 416 5.93 39.14 -6.37
CA THR A 416 5.73 38.19 -5.26
C THR A 416 4.30 37.64 -5.28
N TYR A 417 4.16 36.38 -5.69
CA TYR A 417 2.92 35.63 -5.52
C TYR A 417 2.87 35.04 -4.10
N LYS A 418 1.74 35.18 -3.41
CA LYS A 418 1.53 34.66 -2.05
C LYS A 418 0.24 33.83 -1.99
N SER A 419 0.27 32.73 -1.24
CA SER A 419 -0.89 31.92 -0.87
C SER A 419 -0.61 31.20 0.46
N ASP A 420 -1.66 30.64 1.08
CA ASP A 420 -1.58 29.98 2.40
C ASP A 420 -0.54 28.86 2.48
N ALA A 421 -0.23 28.23 1.34
CA ALA A 421 0.68 27.09 1.23
C ALA A 421 2.07 27.44 0.65
N ARG A 422 2.20 28.52 -0.14
CA ARG A 422 3.49 28.92 -0.72
C ARG A 422 3.57 30.40 -1.06
N ILE A 423 4.80 30.91 -1.07
CA ILE A 423 5.17 32.19 -1.66
C ILE A 423 6.16 31.91 -2.79
N THR A 424 6.11 32.68 -3.87
CA THR A 424 7.09 32.61 -4.97
C THR A 424 7.46 34.01 -5.40
N ALA A 425 8.76 34.28 -5.45
CA ALA A 425 9.31 35.55 -5.92
C ALA A 425 9.99 35.36 -7.28
N VAL A 426 9.73 36.28 -8.21
CA VAL A 426 10.35 36.36 -9.53
C VAL A 426 10.96 37.75 -9.69
N ILE A 427 12.19 37.83 -10.17
CA ILE A 427 12.86 39.09 -10.49
C ILE A 427 12.86 39.27 -12.00
N ALA A 428 12.31 40.39 -12.46
CA ALA A 428 12.35 40.83 -13.85
C ALA A 428 13.39 41.93 -14.00
N ASN A 429 14.45 41.68 -14.77
CA ASN A 429 15.45 42.67 -15.15
C ASN A 429 15.14 43.19 -16.56
N LYS A 430 14.56 44.39 -16.65
CA LYS A 430 14.28 45.09 -17.92
C LYS A 430 15.48 45.90 -18.45
N SER A 431 16.57 45.99 -17.69
CA SER A 431 17.75 46.76 -18.08
C SER A 431 18.62 46.02 -19.10
N ASN A 432 19.58 46.75 -19.69
CA ASN A 432 20.59 46.20 -20.60
C ASN A 432 21.81 45.59 -19.87
N ASN A 433 21.86 45.67 -18.54
CA ASN A 433 22.99 45.19 -17.72
C ASN A 433 22.58 43.98 -16.88
N LYS A 434 23.53 43.10 -16.53
CA LYS A 434 23.30 42.07 -15.50
C LYS A 434 23.08 42.78 -14.16
N VAL A 435 22.12 42.32 -13.37
CA VAL A 435 21.90 42.84 -12.01
C VAL A 435 22.04 41.72 -10.99
N THR A 436 22.64 42.02 -9.85
CA THR A 436 22.72 41.07 -8.73
C THR A 436 21.84 41.58 -7.60
N VAL A 437 20.73 40.89 -7.36
CA VAL A 437 19.81 41.19 -6.26
C VAL A 437 20.20 40.34 -5.06
N HIS A 438 20.52 40.98 -3.96
CA HIS A 438 20.79 40.33 -2.69
C HIS A 438 19.47 40.16 -1.92
N VAL A 439 19.15 38.92 -1.58
CA VAL A 439 17.85 38.51 -1.03
C VAL A 439 18.05 38.05 0.40
N ASN A 440 17.32 38.66 1.34
CA ASN A 440 17.49 38.44 2.77
C ASN A 440 16.16 38.09 3.45
N ASN A 441 16.01 36.81 3.80
CA ASN A 441 14.84 36.25 4.49
C ASN A 441 15.05 36.12 6.02
N LYS A 442 16.08 36.73 6.63
CA LYS A 442 16.41 36.54 8.06
C LYS A 442 15.29 36.90 9.03
N GLN A 443 14.35 37.77 8.63
CA GLN A 443 13.21 38.18 9.45
C GLN A 443 11.96 37.30 9.25
N SER A 444 12.00 36.37 8.29
CA SER A 444 10.92 35.41 8.06
C SER A 444 10.96 34.31 9.13
N LYS A 445 9.80 33.93 9.66
CA LYS A 445 9.68 32.91 10.72
C LYS A 445 8.88 31.71 10.26
N ASN A 446 9.27 30.53 10.75
CA ASN A 446 8.60 29.26 10.47
C ASN A 446 8.43 28.96 8.96
N CYS A 447 9.41 29.35 8.14
CA CYS A 447 9.39 29.06 6.71
C CYS A 447 10.80 28.84 6.15
N VAL A 448 10.90 28.14 5.03
CA VAL A 448 12.15 27.79 4.36
C VAL A 448 12.11 28.19 2.88
N SER A 449 13.22 28.73 2.39
CA SER A 449 13.42 29.06 0.98
C SER A 449 13.94 27.86 0.21
N SER A 450 13.52 27.70 -1.05
CA SER A 450 13.99 26.67 -1.99
C SER A 450 15.47 26.77 -2.34
N ARG A 451 16.17 27.83 -1.88
CA ARG A 451 17.63 27.97 -1.94
C ARG A 451 18.36 27.32 -0.76
N GLY A 452 17.64 26.84 0.26
CA GLY A 452 18.22 26.19 1.46
C GLY A 452 18.94 27.13 2.45
N ILE A 453 19.19 28.38 2.07
CA ILE A 453 19.86 29.41 2.87
C ILE A 453 18.99 30.67 2.99
N THR A 454 19.13 31.41 4.09
CA THR A 454 18.28 32.58 4.39
C THR A 454 18.71 33.85 3.69
N VAL A 455 19.99 33.97 3.32
CA VAL A 455 20.56 35.13 2.62
C VAL A 455 21.37 34.64 1.43
N PHE A 456 21.13 35.19 0.26
CA PHE A 456 21.81 34.78 -0.98
C PHE A 456 21.74 35.86 -2.07
N PRO A 457 22.77 35.95 -2.94
CA PRO A 457 22.69 36.74 -4.17
C PRO A 457 21.91 36.00 -5.25
N VAL A 458 21.27 36.76 -6.14
CA VAL A 458 20.54 36.28 -7.31
C VAL A 458 20.96 37.11 -8.51
N GLU A 459 21.76 36.52 -9.40
CA GLU A 459 22.18 37.19 -10.64
C GLU A 459 21.12 37.04 -11.72
N VAL A 460 20.63 38.15 -12.27
CA VAL A 460 19.58 38.18 -13.30
C VAL A 460 20.15 38.81 -14.58
N PRO A 461 20.30 38.05 -15.67
CA PRO A 461 20.80 38.57 -16.95
C PRO A 461 19.97 39.74 -17.52
N PRO A 462 20.56 40.58 -18.41
CA PRO A 462 19.82 41.64 -19.11
C PRO A 462 18.56 41.13 -19.79
N ARG A 463 17.45 41.89 -19.70
CA ARG A 463 16.17 41.57 -20.37
C ARG A 463 15.63 40.16 -20.08
N THR A 464 15.84 39.64 -18.87
CA THR A 464 15.34 38.32 -18.45
C THR A 464 14.52 38.36 -17.16
N ASN A 465 13.71 37.32 -16.98
CA ASN A 465 12.98 37.05 -15.75
C ASN A 465 13.54 35.77 -15.12
N MET A 466 13.78 35.75 -13.81
CA MET A 466 14.23 34.55 -13.11
C MET A 466 13.46 34.33 -11.81
N VAL A 467 13.10 33.06 -11.57
CA VAL A 467 12.56 32.61 -10.28
C VAL A 467 13.63 32.77 -9.20
N CYS A 468 13.40 33.71 -8.30
CA CYS A 468 14.30 34.02 -7.20
C CYS A 468 14.26 32.91 -6.16
N GLN A 469 13.06 32.64 -5.62
CA GLN A 469 12.82 31.63 -4.59
C GLN A 469 11.36 31.20 -4.56
N HIS A 470 11.13 29.95 -4.14
CA HIS A 470 9.88 29.52 -3.52
C HIS A 470 10.08 29.47 -2.00
N VAL A 471 9.05 29.85 -1.23
CA VAL A 471 9.08 29.80 0.23
C VAL A 471 7.83 29.10 0.74
N MET A 472 8.00 28.20 1.71
CA MET A 472 6.94 27.40 2.29
C MET A 472 7.10 27.32 3.81
N PRO A 473 6.03 27.09 4.57
CA PRO A 473 6.10 26.88 6.02
C PRO A 473 6.98 25.67 6.38
N VAL A 474 7.67 25.77 7.53
CA VAL A 474 8.42 24.63 8.12
C VAL A 474 7.50 23.76 8.98
N ASN A 475 6.55 24.39 9.66
CA ASN A 475 5.50 23.73 10.43
C ASN A 475 4.17 24.44 10.20
N GLU A 476 3.28 23.84 9.42
CA GLU A 476 1.97 24.41 9.07
C GLU A 476 0.99 24.52 10.24
N ARG A 477 1.24 23.82 11.35
CA ARG A 477 0.44 23.95 12.58
C ARG A 477 0.81 25.18 13.41
N GLN A 478 1.76 25.98 12.93
CA GLN A 478 2.21 27.23 13.53
C GLN A 478 2.08 28.34 12.49
N GLU A 479 1.82 29.56 12.94
CA GLU A 479 1.84 30.74 12.09
C GLU A 479 3.22 30.89 11.42
N TRP A 480 3.25 31.33 10.17
CA TRP A 480 4.47 31.59 9.43
C TRP A 480 4.44 32.99 8.83
N THR A 481 5.57 33.67 8.83
CA THR A 481 5.68 35.05 8.36
C THR A 481 6.81 35.18 7.36
N TYR A 482 6.52 35.83 6.23
CA TYR A 482 7.48 36.08 5.16
C TYR A 482 7.87 37.55 5.12
N ASN A 483 9.03 37.85 5.70
CA ASN A 483 9.64 39.18 5.75
C ASN A 483 10.96 39.11 4.98
N CYS A 484 10.86 39.26 3.66
CA CYS A 484 12.00 39.32 2.76
C CYS A 484 12.40 40.78 2.48
N VAL A 485 13.70 41.03 2.53
CA VAL A 485 14.31 42.31 2.16
C VAL A 485 15.23 42.07 0.98
N GLU A 486 14.97 42.75 -0.13
CA GLU A 486 15.78 42.69 -1.34
C GLU A 486 16.52 44.02 -1.55
N SER A 487 17.80 43.94 -1.90
CA SER A 487 18.64 45.09 -2.23
C SER A 487 19.49 44.81 -3.46
N LEU A 488 19.69 45.81 -4.32
CA LEU A 488 20.68 45.71 -5.40
C LEU A 488 22.09 45.73 -4.81
N MET A 489 22.99 44.90 -5.34
CA MET A 489 24.42 45.08 -5.11
C MET A 489 25.00 46.03 -6.17
N PRO A 490 26.06 46.80 -5.85
CA PRO A 490 26.76 47.66 -6.80
C PRO A 490 27.32 46.92 -8.03
#